data_AF-A0A1Y4R8S3-F1
#
_entry.id   AF-A0A1Y4R8S3-F1
#
_cell.length_a   1.000
_cell.length_b   1.000
_cell.length_c   1.000
_cell.angle_alpha   90.00
_cell.angle_beta   90.00
_cell.angle_gamma   90.00
#
_symmetry.space_group_name_H-M   'P 1'
#
loop_
_entity.id
_entity.type
_entity.pdbx_description
1 polymer ?
#
loop_
_entity_poly.entity_id
_entity_poly.type
_entity_poly.pdbx_seq_one_letter_code
_entity_poly.pdbx_strand_id
1 'polypeptide(L)' 'KWYPSSQTCHVCGTVHDITKDLSVREWTCPDCHTHHNRDVNAAINILNAGMQMMA' A
#
# COMPACT_ATOMS: atom_id res chain seq x y z
N LYS A 1 -12.39 2.49 -11.88
CA LYS A 1 -12.57 2.33 -10.42
C LYS A 1 -11.23 2.65 -9.76
N TRP A 2 -11.21 3.42 -8.68
CA TRP A 2 -9.97 3.82 -7.99
C TRP A 2 -9.56 2.75 -6.97
N TYR A 3 -8.26 2.46 -6.83
CA TYR A 3 -7.69 1.51 -5.87
C TYR A 3 -6.57 2.20 -5.06
N PRO A 4 -6.67 2.25 -3.72
CA PRO A 4 -5.74 2.98 -2.85
C PRO A 4 -4.37 2.29 -2.68
N SER A 5 -3.69 1.94 -3.77
CA SER A 5 -2.50 1.08 -3.73
C SER A 5 -1.36 1.62 -2.86
N SER A 6 -1.15 2.93 -2.82
CA SER A 6 -0.12 3.54 -1.97
C SER A 6 -0.53 3.70 -0.51
N GLN A 7 -1.84 3.72 -0.23
CA GLN A 7 -2.41 3.85 1.12
C GLN A 7 -2.62 2.49 1.80
N THR A 8 -2.81 1.42 1.02
CA THR A 8 -2.98 0.05 1.54
C THR A 8 -1.64 -0.51 2.02
N CYS A 9 -1.56 -1.03 3.24
CA CYS A 9 -0.42 -1.85 3.67
C CYS A 9 -0.42 -3.18 2.90
N HIS A 10 0.63 -3.49 2.16
CA HIS A 10 0.69 -4.77 1.43
C HIS A 10 0.85 -6.01 2.34
N VAL A 11 1.11 -5.82 3.64
CA VAL A 11 1.26 -6.91 4.61
C VAL A 11 -0.06 -7.23 5.32
N CYS A 12 -0.75 -6.24 5.88
CA CYS A 12 -1.98 -6.47 6.64
C CYS A 12 -3.26 -6.05 5.89
N GLY A 13 -3.15 -5.31 4.79
CA GLY A 13 -4.28 -4.85 4.00
C GLY A 13 -5.01 -3.61 4.53
N THR A 14 -4.65 -3.08 5.71
CA THR A 14 -5.28 -1.84 6.20
C THR A 14 -4.95 -0.65 5.31
N VAL A 15 -5.92 0.21 5.05
CA VAL A 15 -5.77 1.45 4.28
C VAL A 15 -5.51 2.62 5.23
N HIS A 16 -4.42 3.36 5.00
CA HIS A 16 -4.05 4.54 5.78
C HIS A 16 -3.86 5.77 4.90
N ASP A 17 -4.32 6.92 5.41
CA ASP A 17 -4.17 8.20 4.72
C ASP A 17 -2.76 8.81 4.81
N ILE A 18 -1.83 8.15 5.51
CA ILE A 18 -0.45 8.62 5.77
C ILE A 18 0.29 8.93 4.46
N THR A 19 0.01 8.19 3.38
CA THR A 19 0.66 8.39 2.07
C THR A 19 -0.10 9.31 1.12
N LYS A 20 -1.13 10.03 1.59
CA LYS A 20 -1.79 11.09 0.80
C LYS A 20 -0.86 12.28 0.56
N ASP A 21 0.01 12.57 1.53
CA ASP A 21 1.10 13.53 1.31
C ASP A 21 2.20 12.87 0.46
N LEU A 22 2.42 13.45 -0.72
CA LEU A 22 3.43 12.96 -1.66
C LEU A 22 4.86 13.13 -1.15
N SER A 23 5.09 13.90 -0.09
CA SER A 23 6.38 14.00 0.61
C SER A 23 6.73 12.72 1.39
N VAL A 24 5.73 11.94 1.80
CA VAL A 24 5.92 10.71 2.56
C VAL A 24 6.39 9.59 1.65
N ARG A 25 7.70 9.34 1.67
CA ARG A 25 8.36 8.26 0.89
C ARG A 25 8.45 6.96 1.66
N GLU A 26 8.54 7.05 2.98
CA GLU A 26 8.67 5.92 3.89
C GLU A 26 7.73 6.10 5.08
N TRP A 27 7.17 5.00 5.56
CA TRP A 27 6.25 5.01 6.70
C TRP A 27 6.21 3.63 7.36
N THR A 28 5.86 3.59 8.64
CA THR A 28 5.61 2.35 9.38
C THR A 28 4.12 2.15 9.53
N CYS A 29 3.62 0.95 9.18
CA CYS A 29 2.22 0.64 9.37
C CYS A 29 1.86 0.65 10.87
N PRO A 30 0.85 1.43 11.30
CA PRO A 30 0.48 1.51 12.70
C PRO A 30 -0.18 0.22 13.22
N ASP A 31 -0.76 -0.62 12.34
CA ASP A 31 -1.42 -1.87 12.76
C ASP A 31 -0.47 -3.06 12.82
N CYS A 32 0.39 -3.23 11.82
CA CYS A 32 1.27 -4.41 11.72
C CYS A 32 2.75 -4.09 11.91
N HIS A 33 3.09 -2.82 12.12
CA HIS A 33 4.45 -2.33 12.37
C HIS A 33 5.48 -2.61 11.27
N THR A 34 5.04 -3.05 10.08
CA THR A 34 5.93 -3.20 8.93
C THR A 34 6.37 -1.83 8.42
N HIS A 35 7.67 -1.67 8.17
CA HIS A 35 8.22 -0.51 7.49
C HIS A 35 8.02 -0.62 5.98
N HIS A 36 7.55 0.45 5.35
CA HIS A 36 7.28 0.52 3.93
C HIS A 36 8.04 1.65 3.24
N ASN A 37 8.53 1.36 2.03
CA ASN A 37 8.73 2.37 1.00
C ASN A 37 7.42 2.50 0.18
N ARG A 38 6.93 3.72 -0.03
CA ARG A 38 5.62 3.98 -0.64
C ARG A 38 5.48 3.36 -2.03
N ASP A 39 6.48 3.53 -2.89
CA ASP A 39 6.39 3.12 -4.29
C ASP A 39 6.48 1.59 -4.42
N VAL A 40 7.34 0.95 -3.61
CA VAL A 40 7.43 -0.52 -3.53
C VAL A 40 6.13 -1.11 -3.00
N ASN A 41 5.58 -0.55 -1.92
CA ASN A 41 4.29 -0.98 -1.36
C ASN A 41 3.15 -0.87 -2.39
N ALA A 42 3.08 0.25 -3.11
CA ALA A 42 2.10 0.45 -4.17
C ALA A 42 2.25 -0.58 -5.31
N ALA A 43 3.47 -0.87 -5.74
CA ALA A 43 3.74 -1.86 -6.77
C ALA A 43 3.27 -3.27 -6.38
N ILE A 44 3.55 -3.70 -5.14
CA ILE A 44 3.10 -5.00 -4.60
C ILE A 44 1.57 -5.06 -4.58
N ASN A 45 0.91 -4.00 -4.10
CA ASN A 45 -0.56 -3.96 -4.06
C ASN A 45 -1.19 -4.01 -5.45
N ILE A 46 -0.60 -3.35 -6.44
CA ILE A 46 -1.08 -3.38 -7.85
C ILE A 46 -0.90 -4.78 -8.43
N LEU A 47 0.25 -5.43 -8.20
CA LEU A 47 0.49 -6.81 -8.62
C LEU A 47 -0.56 -7.76 -8.03
N ASN A 48 -0.78 -7.69 -6.71
CA ASN A 48 -1.76 -8.53 -6.02
C ASN A 48 -3.18 -8.32 -6.55
N ALA A 49 -3.60 -7.06 -6.75
CA ALA A 49 -4.90 -6.75 -7.34
C ALA A 49 -5.02 -7.30 -8.78
N GLY A 50 -3.96 -7.19 -9.57
CA GLY A 50 -3.91 -7.75 -10.93
C GLY A 50 -4.04 -9.27 -10.95
N MET A 51 -3.33 -9.97 -10.06
CA MET A 51 -3.43 -11.43 -9.92
C MET A 51 -4.83 -11.88 -9.48
N GLN A 52 -5.48 -11.14 -8.58
CA GLN A 52 -6.86 -11.44 -8.14
C GLN A 52 -7.90 -11.27 -9.25
N MET A 53 -7.66 -10.42 -10.25
CA MET A 53 -8.58 -10.27 -11.40
C MET A 53 -8.43 -11.40 -12.44
N MET A 54 -7.33 -12.14 -12.41
CA MET A 54 -7.07 -13.26 -13.33
C MET A 54 -7.47 -14.62 -12.75
N ALA A 55 -7.80 -14.67 -11.45
CA ALA A 55 -8.31 -15.84 -10.75
C ALA A 55 -9.83 -15.91 -10.85
#